data_AF-A0ABD0NAR3-F1
#
_entry.id   AF-A0ABD0NAR3-F1
#
_cell.length_a   1.000
_cell.length_b   1.000
_cell.length_c   1.000
_cell.angle_alpha   90.00
_cell.angle_beta   90.00
_cell.angle_gamma   90.00
#
_symmetry.space_group_name_H-M   'P 1'
#
loop_
_entity.id
_entity.type
_entity.pdbx_description
1 polymer ?
#
loop_
_entity_poly.entity_id
_entity_poly.type
_entity_poly.pdbx_seq_one_letter_code
_entity_poly.pdbx_strand_id
1 'polypeptide(L)' 'LKCNCTACESSGYVCETDGACMASTSYINGQEEQQVRICIPRVSLVPPGQPIYCLSAKGLLNTHCCYTDFCNSINLQIPS' A
#
# COMPACT_ATOMS: atom_id res chain seq x y z
N LEU A 1 -8.91 -4.71 -10.77
CA LEU A 1 -7.48 -4.50 -10.46
C LEU A 1 -7.05 -5.52 -9.42
N LYS A 2 -6.05 -6.35 -9.72
CA LYS A 2 -5.47 -7.35 -8.81
C LYS A 2 -4.23 -6.78 -8.12
N CYS A 3 -4.09 -6.99 -6.81
CA CYS A 3 -2.95 -6.48 -6.03
C CYS A 3 -2.41 -7.57 -5.10
N ASN A 4 -1.13 -7.47 -4.74
CA ASN A 4 -0.62 -8.21 -3.60
C ASN A 4 -1.23 -7.68 -2.31
N CYS A 5 -1.48 -8.58 -1.37
CA CYS A 5 -2.02 -8.27 -0.05
C CYS A 5 -1.24 -9.02 1.02
N THR A 6 -0.72 -8.29 2.02
CA THR A 6 0.06 -8.90 3.11
C THR A 6 -0.82 -9.74 4.04
N ALA A 7 -2.07 -9.34 4.28
CA ALA A 7 -2.96 -9.95 5.27
C ALA A 7 -4.21 -10.62 4.65
N CYS A 8 -4.04 -11.27 3.48
CA CYS A 8 -5.12 -11.95 2.77
C CYS A 8 -4.78 -13.44 2.52
N GLU A 9 -4.41 -14.18 3.56
CA GLU A 9 -3.98 -15.59 3.44
C GLU A 9 -5.02 -16.48 2.76
N SER A 10 -6.30 -16.28 3.08
CA SER A 10 -7.42 -17.07 2.56
C SER A 10 -7.63 -16.93 1.04
N SER A 11 -7.09 -15.88 0.44
CA SER A 11 -7.13 -15.65 -1.01
C SER A 11 -5.76 -15.81 -1.68
N GLY A 12 -4.79 -16.41 -0.98
CA GLY A 12 -3.43 -16.61 -1.49
C GLY A 12 -2.63 -15.32 -1.61
N TYR A 13 -2.83 -14.37 -0.68
CA TYR A 13 -2.15 -13.07 -0.64
C TYR A 13 -2.44 -12.16 -1.84
N VAL A 14 -3.61 -12.35 -2.47
CA VAL A 14 -4.08 -11.54 -3.59
C VAL A 14 -5.46 -10.97 -3.26
N CYS A 15 -5.68 -9.70 -3.57
CA CYS A 15 -6.98 -9.06 -3.46
C CYS A 15 -7.37 -8.39 -4.78
N GLU A 16 -8.67 -8.19 -4.98
CA GLU A 16 -9.24 -7.48 -6.14
C GLU A 16 -9.94 -6.20 -5.71
N THR A 17 -9.81 -5.14 -6.51
CA THR A 17 -10.42 -3.84 -6.24
C THR A 17 -10.75 -3.06 -7.52
N ASP A 18 -11.61 -2.06 -7.38
CA ASP A 18 -12.00 -1.06 -8.39
C ASP A 18 -11.28 0.30 -8.20
N GLY A 19 -10.44 0.39 -7.16
CA GLY A 19 -9.65 1.57 -6.80
C GLY A 19 -8.17 1.40 -7.14
N ALA A 20 -7.32 1.25 -6.13
CA ALA A 20 -5.86 1.26 -6.26
C ALA A 20 -5.19 0.12 -5.49
N CYS A 21 -4.00 -0.28 -5.95
CA CYS A 21 -3.07 -1.07 -5.14
C CYS A 21 -2.19 -0.14 -4.31
N MET A 22 -1.81 -0.56 -3.10
CA MET A 22 -0.89 0.17 -2.23
C MET A 22 0.25 -0.74 -1.76
N ALA A 23 1.45 -0.19 -1.72
CA ALA A 23 2.60 -0.71 -0.99
C ALA A 23 3.10 0.38 -0.04
N SER A 24 3.48 -0.01 1.18
CA SER A 24 4.02 0.92 2.16
C SER A 24 5.08 0.26 3.02
N THR A 25 6.10 1.03 3.35
CA THR A 25 7.09 0.71 4.38
C THR A 25 7.01 1.72 5.50
N SER A 26 7.03 1.25 6.73
CA SER A 26 7.01 2.13 7.91
C SER A 26 8.12 1.77 8.88
N TYR A 27 8.59 2.79 9.61
CA TYR A 27 9.52 2.66 10.70
C TYR A 27 8.84 3.14 11.99
N ILE A 28 8.36 2.20 12.81
CA ILE A 28 7.57 2.52 14.02
C ILE A 28 8.31 1.96 15.24
N ASN A 29 8.46 2.78 16.28
CA ASN A 29 9.01 2.38 17.60
C ASN A 29 10.42 1.76 17.58
N GLY A 30 11.24 2.05 16.58
CA GLY A 30 12.59 1.47 16.47
C GLY A 30 12.61 -0.05 16.23
N GLN A 31 11.44 -0.66 15.98
CA GLN A 31 11.28 -2.09 15.77
C GLN A 31 10.78 -2.34 14.35
N GLU A 32 11.74 -2.78 13.52
CA GLU A 32 11.60 -3.45 12.22
C GLU A 32 10.75 -2.80 11.12
N GLU A 33 11.25 -2.96 9.90
CA GLU A 33 10.63 -2.47 8.69
C GLU A 33 9.32 -3.23 8.43
N GLN A 34 8.18 -2.58 8.64
CA GLN A 34 6.91 -3.21 8.32
C GLN A 34 6.57 -2.93 6.85
N GLN A 35 6.54 -3.99 6.03
CA GLN A 35 6.07 -3.91 4.65
C GLN A 35 4.59 -4.33 4.55
N VAL A 36 3.74 -3.39 4.14
CA VAL A 36 2.31 -3.64 3.99
C VAL A 36 1.90 -3.44 2.54
N ARG A 37 1.07 -4.35 2.05
CA ARG A 37 0.45 -4.31 0.73
C ARG A 37 -1.04 -4.54 0.88
N ILE A 38 -1.86 -3.69 0.25
CA ILE A 38 -3.33 -3.79 0.33
C ILE A 38 -3.99 -3.36 -0.99
N CYS A 39 -5.27 -3.72 -1.11
CA CYS A 39 -6.21 -3.12 -2.04
C CYS A 39 -6.93 -1.95 -1.35
N ILE A 40 -7.08 -0.83 -2.05
CA ILE A 40 -7.87 0.31 -1.61
C ILE A 40 -9.10 0.42 -2.51
N PRO A 41 -10.32 0.24 -1.99
CA PRO A 41 -11.54 0.40 -2.78
C PRO A 41 -11.71 1.85 -3.21
N ARG A 42 -12.33 2.08 -4.37
CA ARG A 42 -12.48 3.42 -4.96
C ARG A 42 -13.12 4.42 -4.01
N VAL A 43 -14.11 3.99 -3.23
CA VAL A 43 -14.82 4.82 -2.24
C VAL A 43 -13.93 5.32 -1.10
N SER A 44 -12.79 4.66 -0.85
CA SER A 44 -11.80 5.05 0.15
C SER A 44 -10.69 5.94 -0.41
N LEU A 45 -10.69 6.20 -1.73
CA LEU A 45 -9.72 7.10 -2.36
C LEU A 45 -10.13 8.57 -2.17
N VAL A 46 -10.07 9.02 -0.91
CA VAL A 46 -10.49 10.37 -0.48
C VAL A 46 -9.29 11.13 0.09
N PRO A 47 -9.12 12.41 -0.25
CA PRO A 47 -9.84 13.15 -1.29
C PRO A 47 -9.47 12.71 -2.72
N PRO A 48 -10.32 13.01 -3.72
CA PRO A 48 -9.97 12.80 -5.13
C PRO A 48 -8.65 13.50 -5.49
N GLY A 49 -7.81 12.87 -6.30
CA GLY A 49 -6.53 13.40 -6.75
C GLY A 49 -5.36 13.21 -5.76
N GLN A 50 -5.62 13.28 -4.45
CA GLN A 50 -4.60 13.02 -3.43
C GLN A 50 -5.16 12.18 -2.26
N PRO A 51 -5.44 10.88 -2.48
CA PRO A 51 -6.00 10.02 -1.44
C PRO A 51 -5.07 9.90 -0.23
N ILE A 52 -5.64 9.96 0.98
CA ILE A 52 -4.86 9.88 2.23
C ILE A 52 -4.05 8.58 2.29
N TYR A 53 -4.63 7.47 1.84
CA TYR A 53 -3.96 6.17 1.78
C TYR A 53 -2.72 6.13 0.86
N CYS A 54 -2.54 7.13 0.00
CA CYS A 54 -1.43 7.21 -0.94
C CYS A 54 -0.35 8.22 -0.51
N LEU A 55 -0.50 8.84 0.67
CA LEU A 55 0.45 9.81 1.19
C LEU A 55 1.63 9.12 1.88
N SER A 56 2.80 9.73 1.73
CA SER A 56 4.02 9.38 2.47
C SER A 56 4.29 10.43 3.55
N ALA A 57 4.96 10.03 4.63
CA ALA A 57 5.43 10.93 5.68
C ALA A 57 6.92 10.68 5.94
N LYS A 58 7.73 11.74 5.77
CA LYS A 58 9.18 11.69 5.94
C LYS A 58 9.56 11.15 7.31
N GLY A 59 10.52 10.22 7.36
CA GLY A 59 10.98 9.56 8.58
C GLY A 59 9.98 8.62 9.27
N LEU A 60 8.79 8.40 8.71
CA LEU A 60 7.76 7.53 9.33
C LEU A 60 7.22 6.47 8.37
N LEU A 61 6.73 6.86 7.19
CA LEU A 61 6.17 5.93 6.21
C LEU A 61 6.45 6.37 4.76
N ASN A 62 6.86 5.43 3.92
CA ASN A 62 7.00 5.60 2.48
C ASN A 62 5.92 4.75 1.81
N THR A 63 5.01 5.40 1.08
CA THR A 63 3.81 4.78 0.52
C THR A 63 3.72 5.07 -0.97
N HIS A 64 3.37 4.04 -1.74
CA HIS A 64 3.14 4.13 -3.16
C HIS A 64 1.80 3.49 -3.54
N CYS A 65 0.98 4.25 -4.27
CA CYS A 65 -0.23 3.75 -4.90
C CYS A 65 -0.04 3.62 -6.41
N CYS A 66 -0.68 2.61 -7.00
CA CYS A 66 -0.61 2.33 -8.42
C CYS A 66 -1.88 1.63 -8.91
N TYR A 67 -2.10 1.60 -10.23
CA TYR A 67 -3.41 1.31 -10.84
C TYR A 67 -3.38 0.22 -11.92
N THR A 68 -2.35 -0.61 -11.94
CA THR A 68 -2.23 -1.77 -12.86
C THR A 68 -2.03 -3.06 -12.06
N ASP A 69 -2.38 -4.21 -12.63
CA ASP A 69 -2.34 -5.47 -11.88
C ASP A 69 -0.94 -5.76 -11.31
N PHE A 70 -0.91 -6.13 -10.03
CA PHE A 70 0.29 -6.46 -9.22
C PHE A 70 1.38 -5.38 -9.16
N CYS A 71 1.05 -4.13 -9.49
CA CYS A 71 2.02 -3.02 -9.48
C CYS A 71 2.64 -2.75 -8.10
N ASN A 72 1.97 -3.15 -7.01
CA ASN A 72 2.47 -3.00 -5.64
C ASN A 72 3.47 -4.09 -5.21
N SER A 73 4.08 -4.80 -6.17
CA SER A 73 5.17 -5.77 -5.93
C SER A 73 6.53 -5.11 -5.66
N ILE A 74 6.59 -3.78 -5.64
CA ILE A 74 7.82 -3.03 -5.42
C ILE A 74 8.34 -3.17 -3.99
N ASN A 75 9.66 -3.04 -3.85
CA ASN A 75 10.32 -2.93 -2.56
C ASN A 75 10.62 -1.45 -2.29
N LEU A 76 9.91 -0.85 -1.33
CA LEU A 76 10.10 0.55 -0.97
C LEU A 76 11.24 0.65 0.04
N GLN A 77 12.11 1.64 -0.12
CA GLN A 77 13.14 1.91 0.88
C GLN A 77 12.51 2.43 2.17
N ILE A 78 13.17 2.18 3.30
CA ILE A 78 12.79 2.75 4.59
C ILE A 78 12.75 4.27 4.47
N PRO A 79 11.69 4.93 4.96
CA PRO A 79 11.66 6.39 5.03
C PRO A 79 12.83 6.92 5.88
N SER A 80 13.62 7.83 5.31
CA SER A 80 14.75 8.54 5.97
C SER A 80 14.42 9.97 6.36
#